data_AF-A0A382CRY1-F1
#
_entry.id   AF-A0A382CRY1-F1
#
_cell.length_a   1.000
_cell.length_b   1.000
_cell.length_c   1.000
_cell.angle_alpha   90.00
_cell.angle_beta   90.00
_cell.angle_gamma   90.00
#
_symmetry.space_group_name_H-M   'P 1'
#
loop_
_entity.id
_entity.type
_entity.pdbx_description
1 polymer ?
#
loop_
_entity_poly.entity_id
_entity_poly.type
_entity_poly.pdbx_seq_one_letter_code
_entity_poly.pdbx_strand_id
1 'polypeptide(L)' 'VANVKGTLNAVSGYLRSITDFGLRIIVALLVVDVLFPGSTGIVRNVGATVGQFGANGLAGLIAVLLFLLLYKNK' A
#
# COMPACT_ATOMS: atom_id res chain seq x y z
N VAL A 1 -10.93 19.59 -23.37
CA VAL A 1 -9.91 18.79 -22.63
C VAL A 1 -9.34 19.44 -21.36
N ALA A 2 -9.45 20.76 -21.16
CA ALA A 2 -8.96 21.43 -19.94
C ALA A 2 -9.73 21.06 -18.66
N ASN A 3 -11.06 20.83 -18.74
CA ASN A 3 -11.91 20.54 -17.58
C ASN A 3 -11.62 19.16 -16.94
N VAL A 4 -11.40 18.13 -17.77
CA VAL A 4 -11.14 16.75 -17.31
C VAL A 4 -9.83 16.65 -16.52
N LYS A 5 -8.77 17.35 -16.97
CA LYS A 5 -7.50 17.38 -16.23
C LYS A 5 -7.63 18.06 -14.87
N GLY A 6 -8.42 19.13 -14.79
CA GLY A 6 -8.72 19.83 -13.53
C GLY A 6 -9.47 18.95 -12.53
N THR A 7 -10.51 18.23 -13.00
CA THR A 7 -11.28 17.31 -12.14
C THR A 7 -10.45 16.12 -11.67
N LEU A 8 -9.61 15.55 -12.53
CA LEU A 8 -8.68 14.47 -12.17
C LEU A 8 -7.64 14.92 -11.14
N ASN A 9 -7.14 16.15 -11.24
CA ASN A 9 -6.20 16.71 -10.27
C ASN A 9 -6.87 16.98 -8.93
N ALA A 10 -8.10 17.50 -8.92
CA ALA A 10 -8.86 17.70 -7.69
C ALA A 10 -9.13 16.36 -7.00
N VAL A 11 -9.65 15.37 -7.72
CA VAL A 11 -9.95 14.03 -7.19
C VAL A 11 -8.69 13.34 -6.67
N SER A 12 -7.58 13.38 -7.41
CA SER A 12 -6.31 12.81 -6.93
C SER A 12 -5.76 13.53 -5.69
N GLY A 13 -5.94 14.86 -5.60
CA GLY A 13 -5.62 15.64 -4.40
C GLY A 13 -6.43 15.18 -3.17
N TYR A 14 -7.74 15.00 -3.31
CA TYR A 14 -8.60 14.51 -2.22
C TYR A 14 -8.24 13.08 -1.81
N LEU A 15 -8.03 12.19 -2.78
CA LEU A 15 -7.60 10.81 -2.51
C LEU A 15 -6.28 10.77 -1.74
N ARG A 16 -5.32 11.61 -2.12
CA ARG A 16 -4.04 11.71 -1.42
C ARG A 16 -4.21 12.20 0.02
N SER A 17 -5.03 13.22 0.23
CA SER A 17 -5.31 13.75 1.58
C SER A 17 -5.98 12.71 2.48
N ILE A 18 -6.98 11.99 1.96
CA ILE A 18 -7.66 10.92 2.71
C ILE A 18 -6.69 9.78 3.04
N THR A 19 -5.82 9.42 2.09
CA THR A 19 -4.83 8.35 2.28
C THR A 19 -3.80 8.74 3.35
N ASP A 20 -3.28 9.96 3.32
CA ASP A 20 -2.32 10.45 4.31
C ASP A 20 -2.95 10.50 5.72
N PHE A 21 -4.19 10.97 5.82
CA PHE A 21 -4.93 10.96 7.08
C PHE A 21 -5.16 9.54 7.61
N GLY A 22 -5.60 8.62 6.75
CA GLY A 22 -5.81 7.21 7.10
C GLY A 22 -4.53 6.54 7.58
N LEU A 23 -3.39 6.78 6.91
CA LEU A 23 -2.08 6.25 7.33
C LEU A 23 -1.68 6.72 8.72
N ARG A 24 -1.89 8.01 9.05
CA ARG A 24 -1.61 8.53 10.39
C ARG A 24 -2.46 7.86 11.46
N ILE A 25 -3.75 7.62 11.18
CA ILE A 25 -4.63 6.88 12.08
C ILE A 25 -4.15 5.44 12.26
N ILE A 26 -3.83 4.74 11.17
CA ILE A 26 -3.34 3.35 11.24
C ILE A 26 -2.09 3.27 12.11
N VAL A 27 -1.14 4.19 11.95
CA VAL A 27 0.07 4.25 12.78
C VAL A 27 -0.26 4.54 14.24
N ALA A 28 -1.16 5.49 14.53
CA ALA A 28 -1.57 5.78 15.90
C ALA A 28 -2.23 4.56 16.57
N LEU A 29 -3.13 3.87 15.87
CA LEU A 29 -3.78 2.66 16.38
C LEU A 29 -2.79 1.50 16.52
N LEU A 30 -1.78 1.41 15.66
CA LEU A 30 -0.70 0.43 15.79
C LEU A 30 0.08 0.66 17.09
N VAL A 31 0.41 1.90 17.42
CA VAL A 31 1.07 2.24 18.70
C VAL A 31 0.17 1.86 19.88
N VAL A 32 -1.12 2.17 19.83
CA VAL A 32 -2.08 1.80 20.89
C VAL A 32 -2.16 0.28 21.05
N ASP A 33 -2.23 -0.48 19.95
CA ASP A 33 -2.32 -1.93 19.96
C ASP A 33 -1.02 -2.60 20.45
N VAL A 34 0.14 -1.96 20.27
CA VAL A 34 1.41 -2.43 20.83
C VAL A 34 1.47 -2.20 22.35
N LEU A 35 1.01 -1.03 22.82
CA LEU A 35 0.98 -0.69 24.25
C LEU A 35 -0.11 -1.46 25.01
N PHE A 36 -1.22 -1.75 24.35
CA PHE A 36 -2.36 -2.50 24.87
C PHE A 36 -2.70 -3.64 23.89
N PRO A 37 -2.02 -4.79 24.01
CA PRO A 37 -2.14 -5.90 23.07
C PRO A 37 -3.58 -6.33 22.80
N GLY A 38 -4.00 -6.28 21.54
CA GLY A 38 -5.32 -6.74 21.09
C GLY A 38 -6.46 -5.74 21.28
N SER A 39 -6.17 -4.51 21.69
CA SER A 39 -7.18 -3.45 21.89
C SER A 39 -7.79 -2.94 20.59
N THR A 40 -7.02 -2.92 19.50
CA THR A 40 -7.51 -2.46 18.19
C THR A 40 -7.45 -3.56 17.12
N GLY A 41 -6.61 -4.58 17.33
CA GLY A 41 -6.40 -5.67 16.37
C GLY A 41 -5.66 -5.24 15.09
N ILE A 42 -5.17 -4.00 15.05
CA ILE A 42 -4.47 -3.42 13.89
C ILE A 42 -3.16 -4.15 13.62
N VAL A 43 -2.42 -4.59 14.64
CA VAL A 43 -1.18 -5.37 14.46
C VAL A 43 -1.44 -6.63 13.66
N ARG A 44 -2.53 -7.36 13.96
CA ARG A 44 -2.92 -8.57 13.22
C ARG A 44 -3.29 -8.26 11.77
N ASN A 45 -4.09 -7.21 11.55
CA ASN A 45 -4.56 -6.84 10.21
C ASN A 45 -3.42 -6.33 9.32
N VAL A 46 -2.53 -5.49 9.86
CA VAL A 46 -1.33 -5.01 9.16
C VAL A 46 -0.38 -6.16 8.92
N GLY A 47 -0.14 -7.02 9.90
CA GLY A 47 0.71 -8.21 9.76
C GLY A 47 0.22 -9.17 8.68
N ALA A 48 -1.08 -9.42 8.59
CA ALA A 48 -1.67 -10.22 7.52
C ALA A 48 -1.48 -9.57 6.14
N THR A 49 -1.67 -8.25 6.04
CA THR A 49 -1.48 -7.49 4.79
C THR A 49 -0.03 -7.52 4.33
N VAL A 50 0.92 -7.24 5.23
CA VAL A 50 2.36 -7.29 4.94
C VAL A 50 2.81 -8.73 4.63
N GLY A 51 2.25 -9.73 5.32
CA GLY A 51 2.48 -11.14 5.05
C GLY A 51 2.10 -11.55 3.62
N GLN A 52 1.00 -11.02 3.09
CA GLN A 52 0.60 -11.25 1.69
C GLN A 52 1.58 -10.63 0.69
N PHE A 53 2.18 -9.48 1.00
CA PHE A 53 3.26 -8.92 0.18
C PHE A 53 4.53 -9.76 0.25
N GLY A 54 4.87 -10.35 1.40
CA GLY A 54 5.98 -11.29 1.51
C GLY A 54 5.76 -12.57 0.69
N ALA A 55 4.58 -13.18 0.84
CA ALA A 55 4.23 -14.44 0.17
C ALA A 55 4.13 -14.28 -1.35
N ASN A 56 3.50 -13.21 -1.84
CA ASN A 56 3.32 -12.97 -3.27
C ASN A 56 4.43 -12.10 -3.89
N GLY A 57 5.25 -11.44 -3.07
CA GLY A 57 6.33 -10.56 -3.53
C GLY A 57 7.44 -11.30 -4.25
N LEU A 58 7.73 -12.55 -3.82
CA LEU A 58 8.66 -13.41 -4.55
C LEU A 58 8.17 -13.70 -5.97
N ALA A 59 6.87 -13.94 -6.15
CA ALA A 59 6.28 -14.13 -7.48
C ALA A 59 6.40 -12.87 -8.34
N GLY A 60 6.22 -11.69 -7.75
CA GLY A 60 6.45 -10.40 -8.43
C GLY A 60 7.90 -10.22 -8.88
N LEU A 61 8.87 -10.54 -8.01
CA LEU A 61 10.30 -10.50 -8.35
C LEU A 61 10.65 -11.48 -9.45
N ILE A 62 10.12 -12.71 -9.40
CA ILE A 62 10.30 -13.72 -10.45
C ILE A 62 9.73 -13.21 -11.77
N ALA A 63 8.53 -12.62 -11.78
CA ALA A 63 7.91 -12.07 -12.97
C ALA A 63 8.78 -10.96 -13.60
N VAL A 64 9.35 -10.06 -12.80
CA VAL A 64 10.25 -9.00 -13.27
C VAL A 64 11.55 -9.58 -13.84
N LEU A 65 12.14 -10.60 -13.19
CA LEU A 65 13.34 -11.27 -13.68
C LEU A 65 13.09 -11.96 -15.03
N LEU A 66 11.97 -12.67 -15.17
CA LEU A 66 11.59 -13.31 -16.43
C LEU A 66 11.38 -12.27 -17.54
N PHE A 67 10.74 -11.14 -17.22
CA PHE A 67 10.59 -10.04 -18.16
C PHE A 67 11.95 -9.47 -18.61
N LEU A 68 12.88 -9.24 -17.69
CA LEU A 68 14.23 -8.76 -18.00
C LEU A 68 15.04 -9.74 -18.86
N LEU A 69 14.95 -11.05 -18.57
CA LEU A 69 15.60 -12.08 -19.37
C LEU A 69 15.04 -12.10 -20.80
N LEU A 70 13.72 -12.00 -20.94
CA LEU A 70 13.04 -12.00 -22.25
C LEU A 70 13.35 -10.72 -23.03
N TYR A 71 13.54 -9.59 -22.34
CA TYR A 71 13.96 -8.33 -22.94
C TYR A 71 15.44 -8.35 -23.39
N LYS A 72 16.35 -8.90 -22.58
CA LYS A 72 17.79 -9.01 -22.92
C LYS A 72 18.10 -10.01 -24.03
N ASN A 73 17.22 -10.97 -24.29
CA ASN A 73 17.39 -11.96 -25.34
C ASN A 73 16.82 -11.51 -26.71
N LYS A 74 16.46 -10.23 -26.82
CA LYS A 74 16.26 -9.49 -28.07
C LYS A 74 17.36 -8.45 -28.21
#